data_AF-A0A933EQL3-F1
#
_entry.id   AF-A0A933EQL3-F1
#
_cell.length_a   1.000
_cell.length_b   1.000
_cell.length_c   1.000
_cell.angle_alpha   90.00
_cell.angle_beta   90.00
_cell.angle_gamma   90.00
#
_symmetry.space_group_name_H-M   'P 1'
#
loop_
_entity.id
_entity.type
_entity.pdbx_description
1 polymer ?
#
loop_
_entity_poly.entity_id
_entity_poly.type
_entity_poly.pdbx_seq_one_letter_code
_entity_poly.pdbx_strand_id
1 'polypeptide(L)'
;RGRLMKEAGSKFPGGMAAILGLDNAVLEQVCREASRTGVVCIANYNSPGQTVISGENTALGEAMQLALEAGAKRAIRLAVSIASHSPLMSQAARLFGGAIERCKIGDAEVPLLANVSAEPVSAAAAIKMELAEQLCGAVRWQQSIERMVENGTTRFVEVGPGQVLAGLIRRIDRRVQIAGVGDIHGLESCKAIWR
;
A
#
# COMPACT_ATOMS: atom_id res chain seq x y z
N ARG A 1 -16.06 1.85 -1.53
CA ARG A 1 -14.74 2.32 -1.02
C ARG A 1 -14.42 3.76 -1.45
N GLY A 2 -14.08 4.02 -2.72
CA GLY A 2 -13.54 5.34 -3.16
C GLY A 2 -14.38 6.56 -2.76
N ARG A 3 -15.72 6.49 -2.89
CA ARG A 3 -16.63 7.55 -2.43
C ARG A 3 -16.48 7.88 -0.94
N LEU A 4 -16.45 6.87 -0.06
CA LEU A 4 -16.31 7.04 1.39
C LEU A 4 -14.95 7.64 1.76
N MET A 5 -13.88 7.22 1.08
CA MET A 5 -12.54 7.78 1.28
C MET A 5 -12.47 9.25 0.86
N LYS A 6 -13.13 9.61 -0.24
CA LYS A 6 -13.25 11.02 -0.68
C LYS A 6 -14.01 11.87 0.34
N GLU A 7 -15.15 11.38 0.83
CA GLU A 7 -15.93 12.05 1.88
C GLU A 7 -15.12 12.24 3.16
N ALA A 8 -14.35 11.22 3.57
CA ALA A 8 -13.46 11.32 4.72
C ALA A 8 -12.35 12.36 4.50
N GLY A 9 -11.72 12.39 3.31
CA GLY A 9 -10.71 13.40 2.96
C GLY A 9 -11.26 14.82 2.89
N SER A 10 -12.56 15.02 2.60
CA SER A 10 -13.20 16.33 2.69
C SER A 10 -13.43 16.78 4.14
N LYS A 11 -13.71 15.86 5.05
CA LYS A 11 -13.93 16.16 6.48
C LYS A 11 -12.63 16.31 7.27
N PHE A 12 -11.64 15.49 6.91
CA PHE A 12 -10.31 15.45 7.54
C PHE A 12 -9.26 15.62 6.45
N PRO A 13 -8.99 16.88 6.02
CA PRO A 13 -8.04 17.16 4.95
C PRO A 13 -6.63 16.68 5.30
N GLY A 14 -5.97 16.07 4.32
CA GLY A 14 -4.60 15.58 4.48
C GLY A 14 -3.97 15.28 3.13
N GLY A 15 -2.99 14.39 3.13
CA GLY A 15 -2.44 13.87 1.89
C GLY A 15 -1.44 12.75 2.11
N MET A 16 -0.61 12.54 1.09
CA MET A 16 0.41 11.50 1.09
C MET A 16 1.72 12.03 0.51
N ALA A 17 2.83 11.46 0.93
CA ALA A 17 4.15 11.76 0.39
C ALA A 17 4.99 10.48 0.22
N ALA A 18 5.69 10.38 -0.89
CA ALA A 18 6.67 9.32 -1.12
C ALA A 18 8.03 9.74 -0.56
N ILE A 19 8.61 8.90 0.28
CA ILE A 19 9.94 9.05 0.87
C ILE A 19 10.85 8.02 0.22
N LEU A 20 11.93 8.51 -0.41
CA LEU A 20 12.85 7.71 -1.20
C LEU A 20 14.23 7.67 -0.55
N GLY A 21 14.82 6.47 -0.51
CA GLY A 21 16.19 6.23 -0.06
C GLY A 21 16.39 6.36 1.44
N LEU A 22 15.35 6.12 2.25
CA LEU A 22 15.44 6.06 3.71
C LEU A 22 15.04 4.66 4.20
N ASP A 23 15.69 4.20 5.26
CA ASP A 23 15.34 2.95 5.92
C ASP A 23 13.97 3.04 6.60
N ASN A 24 13.23 1.91 6.62
CA ASN A 24 11.88 1.87 7.16
C ASN A 24 11.85 2.16 8.67
N ALA A 25 12.78 1.62 9.45
CA ALA A 25 12.82 1.84 10.89
C ALA A 25 13.13 3.31 11.23
N VAL A 26 14.01 3.94 10.45
CA VAL A 26 14.30 5.38 10.58
C VAL A 26 13.07 6.20 10.22
N LEU A 27 12.39 5.89 9.12
CA LEU A 27 11.18 6.62 8.72
C LEU A 27 10.02 6.44 9.73
N GLU A 28 9.90 5.26 10.35
CA GLU A 28 8.94 5.05 11.43
C GLU A 28 9.23 5.96 12.64
N GLN A 29 10.51 6.17 12.99
CA GLN A 29 10.88 7.14 14.04
C GLN A 29 10.52 8.57 13.63
N VAL A 30 10.81 8.94 12.38
CA VAL A 30 10.43 10.25 11.83
C VAL A 30 8.92 10.47 11.92
N CYS A 31 8.09 9.48 11.56
CA CYS A 31 6.65 9.59 11.73
C CYS A 31 6.23 9.71 13.19
N ARG A 32 6.86 8.96 14.11
CA ARG A 32 6.59 9.08 15.55
C ARG A 32 6.91 10.48 16.09
N GLU A 33 8.01 11.07 15.64
CA GLU A 33 8.40 12.42 16.02
C GLU A 33 7.46 13.49 15.45
N ALA A 34 7.21 13.45 14.14
CA ALA A 34 6.28 14.37 13.47
C ALA A 34 4.82 14.22 13.96
N SER A 35 4.48 13.07 14.57
CA SER A 35 3.14 12.86 15.15
C SER A 35 2.81 13.81 16.32
N ARG A 36 3.81 14.55 16.82
CA ARG A 36 3.61 15.60 17.83
C ARG A 36 2.80 16.79 17.31
N THR A 37 2.75 17.02 16.00
CA THR A 37 2.03 18.14 15.39
C THR A 37 0.75 17.74 14.66
N GLY A 38 0.37 16.46 14.74
CA GLY A 38 -0.84 15.91 14.12
C GLY A 38 -0.66 14.45 13.72
N VAL A 39 -1.68 13.86 13.09
CA VAL A 39 -1.63 12.47 12.63
C VAL A 39 -0.74 12.34 11.40
N VAL A 40 0.31 11.53 11.49
CA VAL A 40 1.10 11.06 10.33
C VAL A 40 1.60 9.64 10.58
N CYS A 41 1.53 8.78 9.57
CA CYS A 41 2.00 7.41 9.68
C CYS A 41 2.50 6.88 8.33
N ILE A 42 3.15 5.72 8.37
CA ILE A 42 3.41 4.95 7.15
C ILE A 42 2.07 4.50 6.55
N ALA A 43 1.90 4.74 5.26
CA ALA A 43 0.76 4.32 4.46
C ALA A 43 1.08 3.10 3.59
N ASN A 44 2.30 3.04 3.01
CA ASN A 44 2.70 1.93 2.14
C ASN A 44 4.19 1.63 2.28
N TYR A 45 4.52 0.37 2.53
CA TYR A 45 5.87 -0.18 2.33
C TYR A 45 5.93 -0.75 0.91
N ASN A 46 6.42 0.03 -0.06
CA ASN A 46 6.32 -0.35 -1.48
C ASN A 46 7.52 -1.17 -1.98
N SER A 47 8.73 -0.84 -1.53
CA SER A 47 9.95 -1.57 -1.89
C SER A 47 11.10 -1.04 -1.02
N PRO A 48 12.25 -1.73 -0.94
CA PRO A 48 13.42 -1.20 -0.25
C PRO A 48 13.75 0.24 -0.70
N GLY A 49 13.76 1.16 0.27
CA GLY A 49 14.02 2.58 0.02
C GLY A 49 12.91 3.34 -0.72
N GLN A 50 11.68 2.82 -0.78
CA GLN A 50 10.51 3.60 -1.21
C GLN A 50 9.31 3.27 -0.32
N THR A 51 8.96 4.24 0.52
CA THR A 51 7.85 4.15 1.47
C THR A 51 6.98 5.39 1.33
N VAL A 52 5.67 5.23 1.49
CA VAL A 52 4.73 6.35 1.45
C VAL A 52 4.23 6.60 2.85
N ILE A 53 4.20 7.87 3.23
CA ILE A 53 3.58 8.35 4.46
C ILE A 53 2.30 9.09 4.14
N SER A 54 1.36 9.12 5.07
CA SER A 54 0.12 9.88 4.94
C SER A 54 -0.33 10.45 6.28
N GLY A 55 -1.10 11.53 6.23
CA GLY A 55 -1.51 12.23 7.43
C GLY A 55 -2.10 13.61 7.18
N GLU A 56 -2.27 14.34 8.27
CA GLU A 56 -2.64 15.75 8.28
C GLU A 56 -1.54 16.59 7.61
N ASN A 57 -1.91 17.69 6.97
CA ASN A 57 -0.97 18.48 6.17
C ASN A 57 0.24 19.00 6.96
N THR A 58 0.01 19.42 8.21
CA THR A 58 1.05 19.93 9.11
C THR A 58 2.06 18.84 9.46
N ALA A 59 1.61 17.75 10.08
CA ALA A 59 2.46 16.62 10.47
C ALA A 59 3.12 15.94 9.27
N LEU A 60 2.44 15.88 8.12
CA LEU A 60 3.01 15.35 6.88
C LEU A 60 4.14 16.24 6.34
N GLY A 61 4.00 17.57 6.43
CA GLY A 61 5.05 18.51 6.05
C GLY A 61 6.29 18.37 6.93
N GLU A 62 6.09 18.28 8.25
CA GLU A 62 7.18 18.05 9.21
C GLU A 62 7.86 16.70 8.99
N ALA A 63 7.10 15.62 8.82
CA ALA A 63 7.66 14.30 8.54
C ALA A 63 8.49 14.28 7.25
N MET A 64 8.08 15.02 6.22
CA MET A 64 8.86 15.15 4.98
C MET A 64 10.20 15.86 5.22
N GLN A 65 10.21 16.92 6.03
CA GLN A 65 11.44 17.65 6.38
C GLN A 65 12.38 16.78 7.23
N LEU A 66 11.86 16.20 8.31
CA LEU A 66 12.62 15.30 9.19
C LEU A 66 13.17 14.08 8.43
N ALA A 67 12.44 13.55 7.45
CA ALA A 67 12.93 12.47 6.61
C ALA A 67 14.16 12.89 5.78
N LEU A 68 14.16 14.11 5.21
CA LEU A 68 15.31 14.64 4.47
C LEU A 68 16.51 14.86 5.39
N GLU A 69 16.29 15.41 6.59
CA GLU A 69 17.32 15.61 7.61
C GLU A 69 17.90 14.27 8.09
N ALA A 70 17.07 13.23 8.18
CA ALA A 70 17.47 11.86 8.51
C ALA A 70 18.14 11.10 7.34
N GLY A 71 18.37 11.75 6.19
CA GLY A 71 19.12 11.19 5.08
C GLY A 71 18.28 10.61 3.93
N ALA A 72 16.97 10.87 3.88
CA ALA A 72 16.18 10.52 2.70
C ALA A 72 16.72 11.25 1.47
N LYS A 73 16.82 10.53 0.34
CA LYS A 73 17.25 11.13 -0.93
C LYS A 73 16.22 12.14 -1.45
N ARG A 74 14.94 11.84 -1.30
CA ARG A 74 13.82 12.68 -1.75
C ARG A 74 12.60 12.47 -0.87
N ALA A 75 11.87 13.56 -0.61
CA ALA A 75 10.50 13.54 -0.08
C ALA A 75 9.59 14.24 -1.10
N ILE A 76 8.62 13.52 -1.65
CA ILE A 76 7.80 14.00 -2.78
C ILE A 76 6.34 13.98 -2.35
N ARG A 77 5.71 15.15 -2.31
CA ARG A 77 4.27 15.26 -2.08
C ARG A 77 3.51 14.65 -3.27
N LEU A 78 2.57 13.77 -3.00
CA LEU A 78 1.74 13.14 -4.03
C LEU A 78 0.53 14.05 -4.34
N ALA A 79 0.06 14.03 -5.59
CA ALA A 79 -1.10 14.79 -6.06
C ALA A 79 -2.43 14.16 -5.60
N VAL A 80 -2.57 13.94 -4.29
CA VAL A 80 -3.74 13.37 -3.63
C VAL A 80 -4.04 14.15 -2.35
N SER A 81 -5.33 14.42 -2.11
CA SER A 81 -5.82 15.14 -0.92
C SER A 81 -6.38 14.21 0.16
N ILE A 82 -6.31 12.89 -0.05
CA ILE A 82 -6.81 11.88 0.86
C ILE A 82 -5.61 11.23 1.56
N ALA A 83 -5.56 11.30 2.88
CA ALA A 83 -4.59 10.58 3.71
C ALA A 83 -4.98 9.10 3.84
N SER A 84 -4.90 8.36 2.73
CA SER A 84 -5.27 6.93 2.68
C SER A 84 -4.32 6.08 3.52
N HIS A 85 -4.81 4.98 4.11
CA HIS A 85 -4.01 4.08 4.95
C HIS A 85 -3.50 4.79 6.22
N SER A 86 -4.38 5.56 6.85
CA SER A 86 -4.12 6.28 8.10
C SER A 86 -5.31 6.28 9.05
N PRO A 87 -5.12 6.65 10.33
CA PRO A 87 -6.21 6.82 11.29
C PRO A 87 -7.32 7.79 10.83
N LEU A 88 -7.01 8.74 9.94
CA LEU A 88 -7.99 9.69 9.38
C LEU A 88 -9.07 9.00 8.54
N MET A 89 -8.83 7.76 8.11
CA MET A 89 -9.80 6.95 7.36
C MET A 89 -10.78 6.17 8.25
N SER A 90 -10.72 6.30 9.58
CA SER A 90 -11.53 5.51 10.53
C SER A 90 -13.04 5.56 10.25
N GLN A 91 -13.59 6.74 9.93
CA GLN A 91 -14.99 6.87 9.54
C GLN A 91 -15.31 6.10 8.25
N ALA A 92 -14.44 6.20 7.24
CA ALA A 92 -14.59 5.49 5.98
C ALA A 92 -14.48 3.97 6.18
N ALA A 93 -13.54 3.51 7.02
CA ALA A 93 -13.34 2.12 7.38
C ALA A 93 -14.60 1.53 8.03
N ARG A 94 -15.19 2.20 9.03
CA ARG A 94 -16.43 1.76 9.68
C ARG A 94 -17.60 1.63 8.71
N LEU A 95 -17.83 2.65 7.88
CA LEU A 95 -18.92 2.64 6.89
C LEU A 95 -18.69 1.60 5.78
N PHE A 96 -17.43 1.42 5.37
CA PHE A 96 -17.06 0.43 4.37
C PHE A 96 -17.21 -0.99 4.91
N GLY A 97 -16.77 -1.26 6.14
CA GLY A 97 -16.96 -2.54 6.83
C GLY A 97 -18.44 -2.92 6.92
N GLY A 98 -19.30 -1.98 7.31
CA GLY A 98 -20.75 -2.23 7.29
C GLY A 98 -21.32 -2.56 5.90
N ALA A 99 -20.74 -2.03 4.82
CA ALA A 99 -21.12 -2.41 3.45
C ALA A 99 -20.57 -3.78 3.05
N ILE A 100 -19.34 -4.10 3.43
CA ILE A 100 -18.70 -5.40 3.20
C ILE A 100 -19.49 -6.52 3.89
N GLU A 101 -20.04 -6.28 5.08
CA GLU A 101 -20.83 -7.30 5.77
C GLU A 101 -22.09 -7.73 5.01
N ARG A 102 -22.66 -6.83 4.21
CA ARG A 102 -23.84 -7.11 3.37
C ARG A 102 -23.47 -7.78 2.04
N CYS A 103 -22.19 -7.88 1.71
CA CYS A 103 -21.74 -8.57 0.51
C CYS A 103 -21.67 -10.08 0.74
N LYS A 104 -22.06 -10.85 -0.28
CA LYS A 104 -21.81 -12.29 -0.32
C LYS A 104 -20.35 -12.52 -0.73
N ILE A 105 -19.51 -12.79 0.26
CA ILE A 105 -18.10 -13.15 0.09
C ILE A 105 -17.96 -14.59 0.58
N GLY A 106 -17.46 -15.47 -0.29
CA GLY A 106 -17.12 -16.85 0.03
C GLY A 106 -15.63 -17.00 0.35
N ASP A 107 -15.25 -18.21 0.74
CA ASP A 107 -13.84 -18.55 0.93
C ASP A 107 -13.10 -18.48 -0.42
N ALA A 108 -11.86 -18.01 -0.40
CA ALA A 108 -11.03 -17.92 -1.59
C ALA A 108 -10.37 -19.27 -1.91
N GLU A 109 -10.62 -19.78 -3.11
CA GLU A 109 -9.97 -20.98 -3.65
C GLU A 109 -8.45 -20.81 -3.78
N VAL A 110 -8.02 -19.58 -4.11
CA VAL A 110 -6.62 -19.18 -4.15
C VAL A 110 -6.38 -18.19 -3.00
N PRO A 111 -5.41 -18.45 -2.10
CA PRO A 111 -5.13 -17.54 -0.98
C PRO A 111 -4.80 -16.13 -1.45
N LEU A 112 -5.36 -15.14 -0.76
CA LEU A 112 -5.06 -13.72 -0.98
C LEU A 112 -3.99 -13.29 0.03
N LEU A 113 -3.00 -12.51 -0.39
CA LEU A 113 -2.07 -11.90 0.57
C LEU A 113 -2.69 -10.59 1.08
N ALA A 114 -3.00 -10.57 2.38
CA ALA A 114 -3.55 -9.41 3.05
C ALA A 114 -2.55 -8.24 3.06
N ASN A 115 -3.02 -7.02 2.83
CA ASN A 115 -2.18 -5.83 2.81
C ASN A 115 -1.72 -5.43 4.22
N VAL A 116 -2.56 -5.63 5.24
CA VAL A 116 -2.25 -5.17 6.61
C VAL A 116 -1.26 -6.09 7.30
N SER A 117 -1.41 -7.41 7.16
CA SER A 117 -0.56 -8.41 7.81
C SER A 117 0.55 -8.97 6.93
N ALA A 118 0.43 -8.85 5.59
CA ALA A 118 1.23 -9.60 4.63
C ALA A 118 1.15 -11.13 4.80
N GLU A 119 0.02 -11.63 5.33
CA GLU A 119 -0.24 -13.06 5.51
C GLU A 119 -1.30 -13.57 4.52
N PRO A 120 -1.25 -14.86 4.13
CA PRO A 120 -2.26 -15.46 3.29
C PRO A 120 -3.60 -15.58 4.04
N VAL A 121 -4.69 -15.19 3.39
CA VAL A 121 -6.06 -15.30 3.88
C VAL A 121 -6.94 -15.99 2.83
N SER A 122 -7.73 -16.96 3.28
CA SER A 122 -8.71 -17.68 2.44
C SER A 122 -10.12 -17.65 3.02
N ALA A 123 -10.27 -17.62 4.34
CA ALA A 123 -11.59 -17.60 4.97
C ALA A 123 -12.33 -16.29 4.67
N ALA A 124 -13.60 -16.39 4.30
CA ALA A 124 -14.46 -15.25 3.98
C ALA A 124 -14.48 -14.19 5.11
N ALA A 125 -14.52 -14.63 6.36
CA ALA A 125 -14.49 -13.76 7.53
C ALA A 125 -13.19 -12.95 7.63
N ALA A 126 -12.04 -13.60 7.38
CA ALA A 126 -10.74 -12.93 7.38
C ALA A 126 -10.61 -11.92 6.23
N ILE A 127 -11.12 -12.27 5.03
CA ILE A 127 -11.14 -11.37 3.87
C ILE A 127 -12.00 -10.13 4.15
N LYS A 128 -13.18 -10.31 4.74
CA LYS A 128 -14.06 -9.20 5.13
C LYS A 128 -13.38 -8.25 6.12
N MET A 129 -12.72 -8.82 7.12
CA MET A 129 -11.96 -8.07 8.14
C MET A 129 -10.82 -7.27 7.50
N GLU A 130 -9.98 -7.92 6.68
CA GLU A 130 -8.88 -7.28 5.95
C GLU A 130 -9.37 -6.12 5.07
N LEU A 131 -10.47 -6.31 4.34
CA LEU A 131 -11.03 -5.26 3.48
C LEU A 131 -11.45 -4.01 4.25
N ALA A 132 -11.94 -4.17 5.49
CA ALA A 132 -12.32 -3.05 6.35
C ALA A 132 -11.08 -2.39 6.97
N GLU A 133 -10.17 -3.19 7.53
CA GLU A 133 -8.98 -2.72 8.26
C GLU A 133 -7.97 -2.02 7.35
N GLN A 134 -7.80 -2.49 6.10
CA GLN A 134 -6.81 -1.93 5.18
C GLN A 134 -6.98 -0.44 4.91
N LEU A 135 -8.16 0.16 5.15
CA LEU A 135 -8.36 1.60 4.94
C LEU A 135 -7.54 2.44 5.94
N CYS A 136 -7.27 1.89 7.12
CA CYS A 136 -6.49 2.53 8.19
C CYS A 136 -5.11 1.90 8.38
N GLY A 137 -4.92 0.65 7.98
CA GLY A 137 -3.65 -0.06 8.06
C GLY A 137 -2.71 0.28 6.90
N ALA A 138 -1.40 0.28 7.20
CA ALA A 138 -0.37 0.38 6.19
C ALA A 138 -0.40 -0.81 5.22
N VAL A 139 -0.19 -0.54 3.93
CA VAL A 139 -0.05 -1.57 2.90
C VAL A 139 1.37 -2.13 2.94
N ARG A 140 1.52 -3.38 3.38
CA ARG A 140 2.79 -4.11 3.48
C ARG A 140 3.16 -4.81 2.17
N TRP A 141 3.19 -4.06 1.07
CA TRP A 141 3.41 -4.61 -0.27
C TRP A 141 4.78 -5.28 -0.41
N GLN A 142 5.84 -4.63 0.09
CA GLN A 142 7.19 -5.20 0.09
C GLN A 142 7.20 -6.58 0.76
N GLN A 143 6.64 -6.68 1.96
CA GLN A 143 6.60 -7.91 2.74
C GLN A 143 5.75 -8.99 2.07
N SER A 144 4.63 -8.62 1.43
CA SER A 144 3.81 -9.56 0.68
C SER A 144 4.58 -10.20 -0.49
N ILE A 145 5.37 -9.42 -1.21
CA ILE A 145 6.18 -9.94 -2.33
C ILE A 145 7.35 -10.77 -1.81
N GLU A 146 8.06 -10.31 -0.78
CA GLU A 146 9.14 -11.08 -0.13
C GLU A 146 8.63 -12.45 0.30
N ARG A 147 7.47 -12.51 0.96
CA ARG A 147 6.82 -13.77 1.36
C ARG A 147 6.45 -14.65 0.17
N MET A 148 5.92 -14.08 -0.91
CA MET A 148 5.60 -14.88 -2.11
C MET A 148 6.87 -15.53 -2.67
N VAL A 149 7.97 -14.79 -2.72
CA VAL A 149 9.28 -15.29 -3.20
C VAL A 149 9.86 -16.34 -2.26
N GLU A 150 9.82 -16.11 -0.95
CA GLU A 150 10.24 -17.08 0.08
C GLU A 150 9.46 -18.41 -0.01
N ASN A 151 8.18 -18.34 -0.39
CA ASN A 151 7.34 -19.50 -0.65
C ASN A 151 7.50 -20.09 -2.07
N GLY A 152 8.52 -19.68 -2.83
CA GLY A 152 8.89 -20.27 -4.11
C GLY A 152 8.24 -19.62 -5.34
N THR A 153 7.56 -18.48 -5.19
CA THR A 153 7.04 -17.74 -6.36
C THR A 153 8.20 -17.13 -7.15
N THR A 154 8.35 -17.56 -8.39
CA THR A 154 9.41 -17.07 -9.30
C THR A 154 8.87 -16.24 -10.47
N ARG A 155 7.55 -16.28 -10.70
CA ARG A 155 6.88 -15.63 -11.82
C ARG A 155 5.68 -14.84 -11.32
N PHE A 156 5.54 -13.61 -11.79
CA PHE A 156 4.46 -12.69 -11.44
C PHE A 156 3.76 -12.15 -12.70
N VAL A 157 2.49 -11.82 -12.56
CA VAL A 157 1.72 -11.10 -13.59
C VAL A 157 1.04 -9.90 -12.94
N GLU A 158 1.33 -8.70 -13.43
CA GLU A 158 0.58 -7.48 -13.08
C GLU A 158 -0.62 -7.37 -14.03
N VAL A 159 -1.83 -7.58 -13.52
CA VAL A 159 -3.06 -7.47 -14.31
C VAL A 159 -3.67 -6.09 -14.09
N GLY A 160 -3.74 -5.29 -15.16
CA GLY A 160 -4.24 -3.92 -15.11
C GLY A 160 -3.39 -2.94 -15.95
N PRO A 161 -3.82 -1.68 -16.06
CA PRO A 161 -3.10 -0.67 -16.84
C PRO A 161 -1.80 -0.25 -16.14
N GLY A 162 -0.76 0.02 -16.93
CA GLY A 162 0.53 0.47 -16.44
C GLY A 162 1.47 -0.68 -16.03
N GLN A 163 2.57 -0.32 -15.34
CA GLN A 163 3.61 -1.27 -14.93
C GLN A 163 4.21 -0.90 -13.55
N VAL A 164 3.39 -0.31 -12.68
CA VAL A 164 3.89 0.22 -11.40
C VAL A 164 4.30 -0.95 -10.50
N LEU A 165 3.44 -1.95 -10.35
CA LEU A 165 3.73 -3.10 -9.48
C LEU A 165 4.89 -3.92 -10.03
N ALA A 166 5.01 -4.07 -11.34
CA ALA A 166 6.15 -4.71 -11.98
C ALA A 166 7.47 -3.97 -11.68
N GLY A 167 7.45 -2.64 -11.69
CA GLY A 167 8.58 -1.83 -11.26
C GLY A 167 8.96 -2.05 -9.79
N LEU A 168 7.97 -2.12 -8.89
CA LEU A 168 8.18 -2.37 -7.46
C LEU A 168 8.73 -3.78 -7.19
N ILE A 169 8.13 -4.80 -7.80
CA ILE A 169 8.55 -6.20 -7.65
C ILE A 169 10.01 -6.37 -8.07
N ARG A 170 10.43 -5.79 -9.21
CA ARG A 170 11.84 -5.84 -9.66
C ARG A 170 12.81 -5.14 -8.71
N ARG A 171 12.35 -4.16 -7.92
CA ARG A 171 13.17 -3.51 -6.89
C ARG A 171 13.28 -4.37 -5.62
N ILE A 172 12.25 -5.15 -5.32
CA ILE A 172 12.22 -6.08 -4.18
C ILE A 172 13.10 -7.30 -4.49
N ASP A 173 12.90 -7.95 -5.64
CA ASP A 173 13.73 -9.06 -6.09
C ASP A 173 13.97 -8.98 -7.62
N ARG A 174 15.24 -8.97 -8.02
CA ARG A 174 15.64 -8.89 -9.45
C ARG A 174 15.63 -10.25 -10.16
N ARG A 175 15.52 -11.35 -9.42
CA ARG A 175 15.60 -12.73 -9.94
C ARG A 175 14.27 -13.22 -10.49
N VAL A 176 13.16 -12.59 -10.09
CA VAL A 176 11.81 -13.00 -10.49
C VAL A 176 11.48 -12.54 -11.90
N GLN A 177 10.67 -13.32 -12.60
CA GLN A 177 10.12 -12.93 -13.91
C GLN A 177 8.79 -12.23 -13.72
N ILE A 178 8.54 -11.14 -14.45
CA ILE A 178 7.27 -10.41 -14.37
C ILE A 178 6.82 -9.84 -15.71
N ALA A 179 5.55 -10.10 -16.07
CA ALA A 179 4.84 -9.46 -17.18
C ALA A 179 3.72 -8.55 -16.69
N GLY A 180 3.48 -7.46 -17.41
CA GLY A 180 2.28 -6.64 -17.26
C GLY A 180 1.25 -6.99 -18.33
N VAL A 181 -0.01 -7.14 -17.93
CA VAL A 181 -1.15 -7.46 -18.80
C VAL A 181 -2.21 -6.38 -18.60
N GLY A 182 -2.05 -5.29 -19.37
CA GLY A 182 -3.02 -4.19 -19.46
C GLY A 182 -3.73 -4.11 -20.81
N ASP A 183 -3.22 -4.82 -21.82
CA ASP A 183 -3.74 -4.86 -23.19
C ASP A 183 -3.40 -6.22 -23.85
N ILE A 184 -3.80 -6.40 -25.12
CA ILE A 184 -3.55 -7.61 -25.91
C ILE A 184 -2.04 -7.88 -26.06
N HIS A 185 -1.22 -6.83 -26.22
CA HIS A 185 0.22 -6.99 -26.38
C HIS A 185 0.89 -7.51 -25.11
N GLY A 186 0.47 -7.01 -23.94
CA GLY A 186 0.89 -7.50 -22.63
C GLY A 186 0.48 -8.95 -22.40
N LEU A 187 -0.72 -9.34 -22.86
CA LEU A 187 -1.17 -10.74 -22.80
C LEU A 187 -0.27 -11.68 -23.61
N GLU A 188 0.08 -11.32 -24.84
CA GLU A 188 0.99 -12.13 -25.66
C GLU A 188 2.39 -12.22 -25.04
N SER A 189 2.90 -11.12 -24.48
CA SER A 189 4.17 -11.10 -23.75
C SER A 189 4.13 -12.02 -22.53
N CYS A 190 3.01 -12.05 -21.79
CA CYS A 190 2.83 -12.93 -20.64
C CYS A 190 2.85 -14.41 -21.02
N LYS A 191 2.25 -14.79 -22.16
CA LYS A 191 2.27 -16.17 -22.66
C LYS A 191 3.71 -16.66 -22.92
N ALA A 192 4.62 -15.78 -23.32
CA ALA A 192 6.02 -16.14 -23.54
C ALA A 192 6.77 -16.44 -22.23
N ILE A 193 6.40 -15.80 -21.11
CA ILE A 193 7.00 -16.05 -19.79
C ILE A 193 6.47 -17.35 -19.18
N TRP A 194 5.21 -17.71 -19.45
CA TRP A 194 4.54 -18.84 -18.81
C TRP A 194 4.66 -20.18 -19.55
N ARG A 195 5.22 -20.17 -20.76
CA ARG A 195 5.68 -21.39 -21.46
C ARG A 195 6.95 -21.96 -20.82
#